data_AF-A0A8K1D8U2-F1
#
_entry.id   AF-A0A8K1D8U2-F1
#
_cell.length_a   1.000
_cell.length_b   1.000
_cell.length_c   1.000
_cell.angle_alpha   90.00
_cell.angle_beta   90.00
_cell.angle_gamma   90.00
#
_symmetry.space_group_name_H-M   'P 1'
#
loop_
_entity.id
_entity.type
_entity.pdbx_description
1 polymer ?
#
loop_
_entity_poly.entity_id
_entity_poly.type
_entity_poly.pdbx_seq_one_letter_code
_entity_poly.pdbx_strand_id
1 'polypeptide(L)'
;MASPSKTLQRNRKMGMGRKKFNMDPKKGIQFLVEQELLRHTAEDIARFLYKGEGLNKTAIGDYLGERQFLWSFRLPGEAQKIDRMMEAFAQRYCLCNPGVFTCT
;
A
#
# COMPACT_ATOMS: atom_id res chain seq x y z
N MET A 1 -27.84 -12.09 5.14
CA MET A 1 -28.02 -11.52 3.78
C MET A 1 -27.95 -10.00 3.89
N ALA A 2 -26.95 -9.34 3.30
CA ALA A 2 -26.83 -7.87 3.36
C ALA A 2 -27.81 -7.23 2.37
N SER A 3 -28.66 -6.31 2.85
CA SER A 3 -29.63 -5.59 2.02
C SER A 3 -28.91 -4.79 0.91
N PRO A 4 -29.41 -4.76 -0.34
CA PRO A 4 -28.74 -4.13 -1.49
C PRO A 4 -28.38 -2.64 -1.27
N SER A 5 -29.15 -1.95 -0.44
CA SER A 5 -28.90 -0.55 -0.04
C SER A 5 -27.57 -0.36 0.73
N LYS A 6 -27.18 -1.35 1.56
CA LYS A 6 -25.93 -1.31 2.34
C LYS A 6 -24.70 -1.51 1.45
N THR A 7 -24.80 -2.37 0.43
CA THR A 7 -23.73 -2.62 -0.55
C THR A 7 -23.44 -1.39 -1.41
N LEU A 8 -24.48 -0.69 -1.87
CA LEU A 8 -24.32 0.54 -2.66
C LEU A 8 -23.64 1.65 -1.84
N GLN A 9 -24.02 1.78 -0.58
CA GLN A 9 -23.44 2.75 0.35
C GLN A 9 -21.96 2.43 0.64
N ARG A 10 -21.62 1.14 0.82
CA ARG A 10 -20.23 0.68 0.97
C ARG A 10 -19.38 1.02 -0.26
N ASN A 11 -19.89 0.78 -1.47
CA ASN A 11 -19.18 1.08 -2.72
C ASN A 11 -18.94 2.58 -2.91
N ARG A 12 -19.91 3.43 -2.55
CA ARG A 12 -19.74 4.90 -2.56
C ARG A 12 -18.64 5.35 -1.60
N LYS A 13 -18.65 4.83 -0.36
CA LYS A 13 -17.59 5.12 0.62
C LYS A 13 -16.22 4.64 0.13
N MET A 14 -16.16 3.47 -0.51
CA MET A 14 -14.92 2.97 -1.11
C MET A 14 -14.38 3.90 -2.20
N GLY A 15 -15.25 4.39 -3.10
CA GLY A 15 -14.87 5.37 -4.12
C GLY A 15 -14.34 6.68 -3.51
N MET A 16 -14.97 7.17 -2.44
CA MET A 16 -14.47 8.34 -1.70
C MET A 16 -13.12 8.09 -1.04
N GLY A 17 -12.92 6.92 -0.43
CA GLY A 17 -11.65 6.55 0.19
C GLY A 17 -10.49 6.48 -0.81
N ARG A 18 -10.73 5.92 -2.01
CA ARG A 18 -9.74 5.92 -3.11
C ARG A 18 -9.39 7.34 -3.58
N LYS A 19 -10.40 8.20 -3.76
CA LYS A 19 -10.17 9.62 -4.11
C LYS A 19 -9.35 10.33 -3.03
N LYS A 20 -9.68 10.11 -1.75
CA LYS A 20 -8.91 10.64 -0.62
C LYS A 20 -7.47 10.13 -0.63
N PHE A 21 -7.27 8.83 -0.86
CA PHE A 21 -5.93 8.24 -0.97
C PHE A 21 -5.11 8.89 -2.08
N ASN A 22 -5.70 9.13 -3.25
CA ASN A 22 -5.00 9.76 -4.36
C ASN A 22 -4.62 11.22 -4.10
N MET A 23 -5.32 11.90 -3.18
CA MET A 23 -4.98 13.27 -2.76
C MET A 23 -3.99 13.29 -1.59
N ASP A 24 -4.20 12.42 -0.61
CA ASP A 24 -3.43 12.30 0.63
C ASP A 24 -3.50 10.83 1.07
N PRO A 25 -2.45 10.04 0.79
CA PRO A 25 -2.48 8.60 1.03
C PRO A 25 -2.78 8.21 2.48
N LYS A 26 -2.18 8.93 3.44
CA LYS A 26 -2.41 8.71 4.87
C LYS A 26 -3.87 8.92 5.25
N LYS A 27 -4.46 10.06 4.87
CA LYS A 27 -5.88 10.35 5.15
C LYS A 27 -6.82 9.39 4.42
N GLY A 28 -6.44 8.93 3.23
CA GLY A 28 -7.17 7.91 2.48
C GLY A 28 -7.26 6.59 3.26
N ILE A 29 -6.11 6.07 3.72
CA ILE A 29 -6.08 4.84 4.52
C ILE A 29 -6.83 5.02 5.84
N GLN A 30 -6.61 6.14 6.54
CA GLN A 30 -7.32 6.43 7.78
C GLN A 30 -8.84 6.43 7.59
N PHE A 31 -9.35 7.10 6.54
CA PHE A 31 -10.76 7.09 6.23
C PHE A 31 -11.29 5.69 5.91
N LEU A 32 -10.54 4.89 5.15
CA LEU A 32 -10.94 3.52 4.83
C LEU A 32 -11.01 2.63 6.09
N VAL A 33 -10.13 2.86 7.06
CA VAL A 33 -10.12 2.18 8.35
C VAL A 33 -11.29 2.62 9.22
N GLU A 34 -11.51 3.92 9.37
CA GLU A 34 -12.63 4.49 10.14
C GLU A 34 -13.99 4.07 9.60
N GLN A 35 -14.11 3.87 8.28
CA GLN A 35 -15.34 3.40 7.64
C GLN A 35 -15.47 1.87 7.61
N GLU A 36 -14.57 1.13 8.29
CA GLU A 36 -14.53 -0.34 8.32
C GLU A 36 -14.52 -0.98 6.92
N LEU A 37 -13.89 -0.27 5.98
CA LEU A 37 -13.67 -0.71 4.60
C LEU A 37 -12.33 -1.43 4.47
N LEU A 38 -11.38 -1.08 5.32
CA LEU A 38 -10.03 -1.62 5.38
C LEU A 38 -9.67 -1.89 6.85
N ARG A 39 -8.98 -2.99 7.14
CA ARG A 39 -8.48 -3.24 8.49
C ARG A 39 -7.17 -2.48 8.69
N HIS A 40 -6.93 -2.00 9.91
CA HIS A 40 -5.69 -1.32 10.27
C HIS A 40 -4.55 -2.31 10.53
N THR A 41 -4.23 -3.14 9.52
CA THR A 41 -3.12 -4.10 9.54
C THR A 41 -2.23 -3.85 8.33
N ALA A 42 -0.93 -4.09 8.47
CA ALA A 42 0.01 -3.93 7.36
C ALA A 42 -0.34 -4.85 6.17
N GLU A 43 -0.85 -6.05 6.45
CA GLU A 43 -1.20 -7.04 5.43
C GLU A 43 -2.40 -6.58 4.59
N ASP A 44 -3.48 -6.11 5.23
CA ASP A 44 -4.66 -5.64 4.52
C ASP A 44 -4.38 -4.37 3.73
N ILE A 45 -3.58 -3.45 4.29
CA ILE A 45 -3.13 -2.24 3.59
C ILE A 45 -2.28 -2.62 2.37
N ALA A 46 -1.32 -3.55 2.52
CA ALA A 46 -0.50 -4.02 1.41
C ALA A 46 -1.34 -4.67 0.30
N ARG A 47 -2.33 -5.50 0.66
CA ARG A 47 -3.27 -6.08 -0.33
C ARG A 47 -4.07 -5.01 -1.05
N PHE A 48 -4.54 -3.98 -0.33
CA PHE A 48 -5.27 -2.86 -0.93
C PHE A 48 -4.42 -2.10 -1.95
N LEU A 49 -3.17 -1.77 -1.59
CA LEU A 49 -2.23 -1.08 -2.47
C LEU A 49 -1.84 -1.96 -3.68
N TYR A 50 -1.60 -3.25 -3.46
CA TYR A 50 -1.27 -4.22 -4.50
C TYR A 50 -2.41 -4.39 -5.51
N LYS A 51 -3.67 -4.43 -5.04
CA LYS A 51 -4.83 -4.53 -5.92
C LYS A 51 -4.93 -3.31 -6.86
N GLY A 52 -4.54 -2.13 -6.38
CA GLY A 52 -4.33 -0.92 -7.20
C GLY A 52 -5.57 -0.36 -7.91
N GLU A 53 -6.77 -0.94 -7.70
CA GLU A 53 -7.99 -0.52 -8.40
C GLU A 53 -8.37 0.93 -8.05
N GLY A 54 -8.26 1.84 -9.01
CA GLY A 54 -8.61 3.25 -8.84
C GLY A 54 -7.65 4.05 -7.96
N LEU A 55 -6.44 3.50 -7.70
CA LEU A 55 -5.37 4.19 -6.98
C LEU A 55 -4.35 4.76 -7.95
N ASN A 56 -3.85 5.95 -7.65
CA ASN A 56 -2.75 6.56 -8.40
C ASN A 56 -1.44 5.86 -8.01
N LYS A 57 -0.72 5.33 -9.01
CA LYS A 57 0.57 4.64 -8.82
C LYS A 57 1.60 5.54 -8.12
N THR A 58 1.60 6.84 -8.39
CA THR A 58 2.47 7.81 -7.72
C THR A 58 2.12 7.92 -6.24
N ALA A 59 0.83 8.03 -5.90
CA ALA A 59 0.36 8.10 -4.52
C ALA A 59 0.67 6.80 -3.74
N ILE A 60 0.59 5.64 -4.40
CA ILE A 60 1.04 4.36 -3.83
C ILE A 60 2.54 4.41 -3.53
N GLY A 61 3.34 4.87 -4.49
CA GLY A 61 4.79 5.02 -4.33
C GLY A 61 5.17 5.96 -3.20
N ASP A 62 4.46 7.09 -3.08
CA ASP A 62 4.68 8.04 -1.99
C ASP A 62 4.28 7.47 -0.64
N TYR A 63 3.16 6.75 -0.54
CA TYR A 63 2.75 6.10 0.71
C TYR A 63 3.74 5.02 1.17
N LEU A 64 4.23 4.20 0.25
CA LEU A 64 5.23 3.17 0.53
C LEU A 64 6.61 3.78 0.82
N GLY A 65 6.94 4.89 0.17
CA GLY A 65 8.18 5.63 0.33
C GLY A 65 8.20 6.57 1.52
N GLU A 66 7.05 6.85 2.15
CA GLU A 66 6.98 7.62 3.37
C GLU A 66 7.69 6.89 4.50
N ARG A 67 8.63 7.60 5.14
CA ARG A 67 9.59 7.02 6.07
C ARG A 67 8.95 6.15 7.16
N GLN A 68 7.67 6.29 7.54
CA GLN A 68 7.06 5.57 8.68
C GLN A 68 6.84 4.07 8.47
N PHE A 69 6.56 3.59 7.26
CA PHE A 69 6.58 2.16 6.97
C PHE A 69 8.03 1.63 6.90
N LEU A 70 8.96 2.50 6.48
CA LEU A 70 10.39 2.23 6.36
C LEU A 70 11.20 2.59 7.62
N TRP A 71 10.60 3.06 8.72
CA TRP A 71 11.33 3.54 9.91
C TRP A 71 11.86 2.37 10.76
N SER A 72 11.55 1.11 10.41
CA SER A 72 12.34 -0.04 10.90
C SER A 72 13.73 -0.15 10.23
N PHE A 73 13.98 0.51 9.10
CA PHE A 73 15.25 0.41 8.36
C PHE A 73 15.61 1.77 7.72
N ARG A 74 16.26 2.63 8.50
CA ARG A 74 16.40 4.06 8.24
C ARG A 74 17.65 4.40 7.41
N LEU A 75 17.48 5.12 6.28
CA LEU A 75 18.49 6.00 5.66
C LEU A 75 17.84 7.26 5.00
N PRO A 76 18.60 8.37 4.79
CA PRO A 76 18.09 9.65 4.30
C PRO A 76 18.32 9.92 2.78
N GLY A 77 17.26 10.24 2.02
CA GLY A 77 17.33 10.76 0.64
C GLY A 77 16.09 10.40 -0.21
N GLU A 78 15.75 11.19 -1.24
CA GLU A 78 14.59 10.92 -2.13
C GLU A 78 14.84 9.82 -3.17
N ALA A 79 16.07 9.73 -3.70
CA ALA A 79 16.50 8.65 -4.61
C ALA A 79 16.41 7.26 -3.96
N GLN A 80 16.51 7.20 -2.62
CA GLN A 80 16.43 5.96 -1.85
C GLN A 80 15.04 5.30 -1.83
N LYS A 81 13.99 5.93 -2.40
CA LYS A 81 12.68 5.28 -2.49
C LYS A 81 12.72 4.10 -3.47
N ILE A 82 13.38 4.27 -4.63
CA ILE A 82 13.48 3.23 -5.66
C ILE A 82 14.46 2.14 -5.23
N ASP A 83 15.64 2.51 -4.75
CA ASP A 83 16.65 1.55 -4.27
C ASP A 83 16.09 0.64 -3.17
N ARG A 84 15.28 1.18 -2.25
CA ARG A 84 14.65 0.38 -1.18
C ARG A 84 13.54 -0.55 -1.66
N MET A 85 12.73 -0.12 -2.62
CA MET A 85 11.75 -1.01 -3.26
C MET A 85 12.46 -2.16 -3.99
N MET A 86 13.55 -1.84 -4.68
CA MET A 86 14.36 -2.82 -5.40
C MET A 86 15.09 -3.78 -4.45
N GLU A 87 15.59 -3.31 -3.31
CA GLU A 87 16.24 -4.15 -2.31
C GLU A 87 15.26 -5.12 -1.63
N ALA A 88 14.08 -4.64 -1.20
CA ALA A 88 13.05 -5.50 -0.63
C ALA A 88 12.53 -6.53 -1.66
N PHE A 89 12.38 -6.12 -2.92
CA PHE A 89 12.06 -7.01 -4.02
C PHE A 89 13.17 -8.05 -4.23
N ALA A 90 14.43 -7.64 -4.30
CA ALA A 90 15.57 -8.53 -4.50
C ALA A 90 15.69 -9.56 -3.38
N GLN A 91 15.56 -9.16 -2.11
CA GLN A 91 15.60 -10.10 -0.98
C GLN A 91 14.50 -11.16 -1.07
N ARG A 92 13.26 -10.73 -1.35
CA ARG A 92 12.15 -11.68 -1.49
C ARG A 92 12.32 -12.57 -2.72
N TYR A 93 12.83 -12.02 -3.81
CA TYR A 93 13.09 -12.76 -5.04
C TYR A 93 14.14 -13.85 -4.83
N CYS A 94 15.26 -13.56 -4.16
CA CYS A 94 16.30 -14.55 -3.85
C CYS A 94 15.80 -15.65 -2.92
N LEU A 95 14.96 -15.32 -1.92
CA LEU A 95 14.34 -16.31 -1.03
C LEU A 95 13.38 -17.24 -1.77
N CYS A 96 12.59 -16.70 -2.70
CA CYS A 96 11.62 -17.49 -3.46
C CYS A 96 12.24 -18.24 -4.65
N ASN A 97 13.43 -17.85 -5.12
CA ASN A 97 14.10 -18.43 -6.28
C ASN A 97 15.55 -18.84 -5.92
N PRO A 98 15.72 -19.87 -5.07
CA PRO A 98 17.06 -20.35 -4.71
C PRO A 98 17.78 -20.88 -5.96
N GLY A 99 18.96 -20.32 -6.26
CA GLY A 99 19.82 -20.72 -7.38
C GLY A 99 19.77 -19.82 -8.62
N VAL A 100 18.86 -18.84 -8.68
CA VAL A 100 18.86 -17.85 -9.78
C VAL A 100 20.00 -16.84 -9.65
N PHE A 101 20.35 -16.48 -8.42
CA PHE A 101 21.44 -15.57 -8.12
C PHE A 101 22.37 -16.20 -7.07
N THR A 102 23.66 -16.30 -7.40
CA THR A 102 24.73 -16.66 -6.46
C THR A 102 25.30 -15.37 -5.89
N CYS A 103 25.10 -15.10 -4.60
CA CYS A 103 25.78 -14.00 -3.93
C CYS A 103 27.26 -14.40 -3.75
N THR A 104 28.15 -13.85 -4.57
CA THR A 104 29.61 -13.86 -4.35
C THR A 104 30.07 -12.53 -3.81
#